data_AF-A0A354C6T6-F1
#
_entry.id   AF-A0A354C6T6-F1
#
_cell.length_a   1.000
_cell.length_b   1.000
_cell.length_c   1.000
_cell.angle_alpha   90.00
_cell.angle_beta   90.00
_cell.angle_gamma   90.00
#
_symmetry.space_group_name_H-M   'P 1'
#
loop_
_entity.id
_entity.type
_entity.pdbx_description
1 polymer ?
#
loop_
_entity_poly.entity_id
_entity_poly.type
_entity_poly.pdbx_seq_one_letter_code
_entity_poly.pdbx_strand_id
1 'polypeptide(L)'
;MEKEAKLRIVDIFLKYEIDDDSYMLNNYGKLSDHWETNALKLGQHWLIPNQKWHDLRGEERRDAYRYANEDKKRVEDWLDNKWYYVRAIIKIDLEIRINKEPLSTSIYESLWGIESDDPDIGWYHRDLLNETRKRLSNIGFSMLELDTAFEKYAKLSDKELQWEVT
;
A
#
# COMPACT_ATOMS: atom_id res chain seq x y z
N MET A 1 -34.64 17.53 19.80
CA MET A 1 -33.21 17.89 19.78
C MET A 1 -32.59 17.19 18.59
N GLU A 2 -32.21 17.94 17.56
CA GLU A 2 -31.36 17.40 16.50
C GLU A 2 -30.00 17.06 17.11
N LYS A 3 -29.55 15.82 16.93
CA LYS A 3 -28.21 15.40 17.32
C LYS A 3 -27.25 15.97 16.27
N GLU A 4 -26.69 17.14 16.53
CA GLU A 4 -25.66 17.72 15.67
C GLU A 4 -24.34 16.97 15.98
N ALA A 5 -23.91 16.13 15.04
CA ALA A 5 -22.58 15.51 15.09
C ALA A 5 -21.61 16.39 14.29
N LYS A 6 -20.58 16.94 14.95
CA LYS A 6 -19.49 17.66 14.26
C LYS A 6 -18.26 16.80 14.23
N LEU A 7 -17.70 16.62 13.04
CA LEU A 7 -16.48 15.88 12.79
C LEU A 7 -15.36 16.87 12.49
N ARG A 8 -14.18 16.69 13.11
CA ARG A 8 -13.02 17.56 12.90
C ARG A 8 -11.74 16.73 12.82
N ILE A 9 -10.84 17.12 11.91
CA ILE A 9 -9.46 16.61 11.86
C ILE A 9 -8.63 17.30 12.95
N VAL A 10 -8.00 16.49 13.80
CA VAL A 10 -7.16 16.92 14.92
C VAL A 10 -5.70 16.87 14.54
N ASP A 11 -5.26 15.77 13.94
CA ASP A 11 -3.90 15.58 13.50
C ASP A 11 -3.82 14.63 12.29
N ILE A 12 -2.74 14.77 11.52
CA ILE A 12 -2.37 13.88 10.44
C ILE A 12 -0.92 13.48 10.67
N PHE A 13 -0.67 12.18 10.65
CA PHE A 13 0.65 11.58 10.77
C PHE A 13 0.95 10.76 9.51
N LEU A 14 2.14 10.95 8.95
CA LEU A 14 2.64 10.18 7.81
C LEU A 14 3.80 9.33 8.27
N LYS A 15 3.82 8.07 7.84
CA LYS A 15 4.94 7.15 8.07
C LYS A 15 5.27 6.40 6.79
N TYR A 16 6.55 6.11 6.64
CA TYR A 16 7.06 5.28 5.58
C TYR A 16 7.77 4.03 6.14
N GLU A 17 7.67 2.90 5.43
CA GLU A 17 8.35 1.63 5.72
C GLU A 17 9.00 1.07 4.44
N ILE A 18 10.31 0.74 4.52
CA ILE A 18 11.04 -0.09 3.55
C ILE A 18 11.32 -1.44 4.17
N ASP A 19 10.97 -2.52 3.46
CA ASP A 19 11.49 -3.86 3.76
C ASP A 19 12.12 -4.44 2.48
N ASP A 20 13.29 -5.06 2.61
CA ASP A 20 14.08 -5.50 1.47
C ASP A 20 13.73 -6.93 1.03
N ASP A 21 13.16 -7.80 1.90
CA ASP A 21 13.23 -9.25 1.61
C ASP A 21 11.97 -10.10 1.89
N SER A 22 11.08 -9.73 2.83
CA SER A 22 10.15 -10.74 3.39
C SER A 22 8.75 -10.83 2.75
N TYR A 23 8.25 -9.76 2.13
CA TYR A 23 6.84 -9.67 1.69
C TYR A 23 6.59 -10.09 0.24
N MET A 24 7.60 -10.05 -0.62
CA MET A 24 7.44 -10.36 -2.05
C MET A 24 6.98 -11.80 -2.30
N LEU A 25 7.64 -12.76 -1.66
CA LEU A 25 7.30 -14.17 -1.79
C LEU A 25 5.92 -14.51 -1.20
N ASN A 26 5.45 -13.75 -0.20
CA ASN A 26 4.08 -13.95 0.30
C ASN A 26 3.02 -13.60 -0.75
N ASN A 27 3.29 -12.65 -1.66
CA ASN A 27 2.35 -12.22 -2.68
C ASN A 27 2.45 -13.07 -3.97
N TYR A 28 3.65 -13.48 -4.37
CA TYR A 28 3.88 -14.16 -5.65
C TYR A 28 4.06 -15.67 -5.55
N GLY A 29 4.50 -16.18 -4.39
CA GLY A 29 4.77 -17.60 -4.19
C GLY A 29 6.12 -17.86 -3.52
N LYS A 30 6.44 -19.13 -3.31
CA LYS A 30 7.63 -19.56 -2.57
C LYS A 30 8.77 -19.94 -3.51
N LEU A 31 10.01 -19.58 -3.18
CA LEU A 31 11.20 -20.14 -3.83
C LEU A 31 11.64 -21.47 -3.22
N SER A 32 12.08 -22.38 -4.08
CA SER A 32 12.60 -23.69 -3.71
C SER A 32 13.81 -24.04 -4.57
N ASP A 33 14.79 -24.74 -4.00
CA ASP A 33 15.94 -25.27 -4.75
C ASP A 33 15.63 -26.60 -5.45
N HIS A 34 14.42 -27.13 -5.25
CA HIS A 34 14.00 -28.44 -5.77
C HIS A 34 12.70 -28.30 -6.57
N TRP A 35 12.55 -29.15 -7.57
CA TRP A 35 11.35 -29.18 -8.40
C TRP A 35 10.12 -29.67 -7.60
N GLU A 36 8.98 -29.01 -7.82
CA GLU A 36 7.66 -29.43 -7.31
C GLU A 36 6.61 -29.43 -8.43
N THR A 37 5.53 -30.18 -8.23
CA THR A 37 4.51 -30.43 -9.28
C THR A 37 3.90 -29.17 -9.87
N ASN A 38 3.79 -28.09 -9.09
CA ASN A 38 3.24 -26.80 -9.50
C ASN A 38 4.28 -25.70 -9.73
N ALA A 39 5.57 -26.05 -9.73
CA ALA A 39 6.64 -25.07 -9.78
C ALA A 39 7.01 -24.67 -11.22
N LEU A 40 7.39 -23.40 -11.36
CA LEU A 40 7.95 -22.83 -12.57
C LEU A 40 9.48 -22.70 -12.40
N LYS A 41 10.25 -23.10 -13.41
CA LYS A 41 11.71 -23.01 -13.38
C LYS A 41 12.16 -21.55 -13.39
N LEU A 42 13.05 -21.16 -12.47
CA LEU A 42 13.54 -19.79 -12.27
C LEU A 42 15.07 -19.81 -12.05
N GLY A 43 15.85 -19.73 -13.12
CA GLY A 43 17.31 -19.88 -13.04
C GLY A 43 17.73 -21.24 -12.43
N GLN A 44 18.44 -21.19 -11.30
CA GLN A 44 18.80 -22.37 -10.49
C GLN A 44 17.72 -22.79 -9.48
N HIS A 45 16.70 -21.95 -9.28
CA HIS A 45 15.61 -22.16 -8.34
C HIS A 45 14.30 -22.53 -9.06
N TRP A 46 13.27 -22.77 -8.26
CA TRP A 46 11.91 -23.07 -8.67
C TRP A 46 10.95 -22.14 -7.92
N LEU A 47 10.11 -21.42 -8.65
CA LEU A 47 9.02 -20.63 -8.09
C LEU A 47 7.78 -21.51 -7.96
N ILE A 48 7.27 -21.64 -6.74
CA ILE A 48 6.02 -22.30 -6.40
C ILE A 48 4.96 -21.20 -6.26
N PRO A 49 4.16 -20.90 -7.31
CA PRO A 49 3.18 -19.82 -7.27
C PRO A 49 2.11 -20.08 -6.21
N ASN A 50 1.58 -19.00 -5.64
CA ASN A 50 0.50 -19.07 -4.65
C ASN A 50 -0.75 -19.79 -5.18
N GLN A 51 -1.08 -19.57 -6.46
CA GLN A 51 -2.20 -20.22 -7.11
C GLN A 51 -1.81 -21.63 -7.59
N LYS A 52 -2.49 -22.66 -7.10
CA LYS A 52 -2.31 -24.06 -7.53
C LYS A 52 -3.02 -24.33 -8.86
N TRP A 53 -2.51 -23.77 -9.94
CA TRP A 53 -3.10 -23.86 -11.27
C TRP A 53 -3.26 -25.30 -11.80
N HIS A 54 -2.51 -26.27 -11.27
CA HIS A 54 -2.68 -27.70 -11.60
C HIS A 54 -4.03 -28.29 -11.14
N ASP A 55 -4.62 -27.72 -10.09
CA ASP A 55 -5.90 -28.18 -9.54
C ASP A 55 -7.10 -27.63 -10.34
N LEU A 56 -6.86 -26.58 -11.15
CA LEU A 56 -7.87 -25.92 -11.97
C LEU A 56 -8.09 -26.65 -13.31
N ARG A 57 -9.17 -26.33 -14.01
CA ARG A 57 -9.52 -26.91 -15.32
C ARG A 57 -9.93 -25.84 -16.33
N GLY A 58 -9.88 -26.17 -17.62
CA GLY A 58 -10.39 -25.30 -18.69
C GLY A 58 -9.71 -23.94 -18.76
N GLU A 59 -10.51 -22.87 -18.88
CA GLU A 59 -10.05 -21.48 -18.97
C GLU A 59 -9.39 -21.00 -17.68
N GLU A 60 -9.96 -21.34 -16.52
CA GLU A 60 -9.42 -20.95 -15.22
C GLU A 60 -7.97 -21.41 -15.03
N ARG A 61 -7.65 -22.64 -15.47
CA ARG A 61 -6.27 -23.14 -15.45
C ARG A 61 -5.36 -22.34 -16.37
N ARG A 62 -5.82 -21.98 -17.57
CA ARG A 62 -5.02 -21.21 -18.54
C ARG A 62 -4.73 -19.81 -18.01
N ASP A 63 -5.71 -19.16 -17.42
CA ASP A 63 -5.55 -17.84 -16.82
C ASP A 63 -4.63 -17.88 -15.60
N ALA A 64 -4.84 -18.82 -14.68
CA ALA A 64 -3.97 -18.97 -13.52
C ALA A 64 -2.51 -19.29 -13.91
N TYR A 65 -2.30 -20.12 -14.94
CA TYR A 65 -0.96 -20.39 -15.46
C TYR A 65 -0.34 -19.15 -16.11
N ARG A 66 -1.13 -18.35 -16.84
CA ARG A 66 -0.66 -17.07 -17.40
C ARG A 66 -0.20 -16.13 -16.29
N TYR A 67 -1.02 -15.89 -15.27
CA TYR A 67 -0.65 -15.06 -14.13
C TYR A 67 0.58 -15.58 -13.40
N ALA A 68 0.68 -16.90 -13.18
CA ALA A 68 1.88 -17.48 -12.56
C ALA A 68 3.16 -17.23 -13.37
N ASN A 69 3.10 -17.18 -14.71
CA ASN A 69 4.26 -16.81 -15.54
C ASN A 69 4.59 -15.32 -15.49
N GLU A 70 3.57 -14.45 -15.35
CA GLU A 70 3.79 -13.01 -15.13
C GLU A 70 4.47 -12.77 -13.78
N ASP A 71 4.00 -13.43 -12.73
CA ASP A 71 4.61 -13.41 -11.39
C ASP A 71 6.03 -13.95 -11.43
N LYS A 72 6.24 -15.07 -12.14
CA LYS A 72 7.57 -15.64 -12.36
C LYS A 72 8.55 -14.61 -12.90
N LYS A 73 8.16 -13.86 -13.94
CA LYS A 73 9.01 -12.82 -14.52
C LYS A 73 9.37 -11.74 -13.49
N ARG A 74 8.42 -11.31 -12.66
CA ARG A 74 8.69 -10.33 -11.58
C ARG A 74 9.65 -10.86 -10.54
N VAL A 75 9.55 -12.14 -10.16
CA VAL A 75 10.48 -12.77 -9.22
C VAL A 75 11.86 -12.97 -9.86
N GLU A 76 11.92 -13.26 -11.17
CA GLU A 76 13.17 -13.30 -11.96
C GLU A 76 13.85 -11.92 -11.93
N ASP A 77 13.12 -10.87 -12.25
CA ASP A 77 13.61 -9.48 -12.19
C ASP A 77 13.99 -9.07 -10.73
N TRP A 78 13.35 -9.66 -9.72
CA TRP A 78 13.71 -9.48 -8.30
C TRP A 78 15.02 -10.15 -7.91
N LEU A 79 15.28 -11.37 -8.36
CA LEU A 79 16.55 -12.04 -8.05
C LEU A 79 17.74 -11.34 -8.69
N ASP A 80 17.53 -10.66 -9.82
CA ASP A 80 18.59 -9.99 -10.58
C ASP A 80 18.81 -8.52 -10.16
N ASN A 81 17.90 -7.91 -9.40
CA ASN A 81 17.95 -6.49 -9.02
C ASN A 81 17.66 -6.28 -7.52
N LYS A 82 18.00 -5.11 -6.98
CA LYS A 82 17.55 -4.75 -5.63
C LYS A 82 16.14 -4.20 -5.72
N TRP A 83 15.16 -4.84 -5.08
CA TRP A 83 13.81 -4.29 -4.97
C TRP A 83 13.49 -3.88 -3.54
N TYR A 84 12.61 -2.90 -3.42
CA TYR A 84 12.14 -2.35 -2.17
C TYR A 84 10.65 -2.61 -2.04
N TYR A 85 10.22 -3.21 -0.93
CA TYR A 85 8.83 -3.15 -0.52
C TYR A 85 8.59 -1.79 0.12
N VAL A 86 7.70 -1.01 -0.48
CA VAL A 86 7.45 0.38 -0.12
C VAL A 86 6.06 0.48 0.47
N ARG A 87 5.94 1.08 1.66
CA ARG A 87 4.63 1.36 2.26
C ARG A 87 4.58 2.76 2.84
N ALA A 88 3.67 3.58 2.32
CA ALA A 88 3.27 4.83 2.93
C ALA A 88 2.01 4.62 3.77
N ILE A 89 1.97 5.21 4.96
CA ILE A 89 0.87 5.10 5.91
C ILE A 89 0.47 6.51 6.33
N ILE A 90 -0.83 6.78 6.34
CA ILE A 90 -1.41 8.00 6.90
C ILE A 90 -2.36 7.63 8.02
N LYS A 91 -2.18 8.27 9.17
CA LYS A 91 -3.12 8.22 10.29
C LYS A 91 -3.77 9.59 10.41
N ILE A 92 -5.09 9.63 10.54
CA ILE A 92 -5.86 10.85 10.74
C ILE A 92 -6.63 10.71 12.04
N ASP A 93 -6.31 11.56 13.00
CA ASP A 93 -7.05 11.63 14.25
C ASP A 93 -8.26 12.54 14.09
N LEU A 94 -9.42 12.03 14.50
CA LEU A 94 -10.72 12.66 14.35
C LEU A 94 -11.38 12.86 15.71
N GLU A 95 -12.01 14.02 15.89
CA GLU A 95 -12.91 14.28 17.01
C GLU A 95 -14.35 14.37 16.49
N ILE A 96 -15.24 13.57 17.08
CA ILE A 96 -16.69 13.62 16.87
C ILE A 96 -17.31 14.22 18.12
N ARG A 97 -18.08 15.29 17.98
CA ARG A 97 -18.89 15.82 19.10
C ARG A 97 -20.34 15.41 18.95
N ILE A 98 -20.86 14.66 19.92
CA ILE A 98 -22.29 14.29 20.00
C ILE A 98 -22.83 14.88 21.30
N ASN A 99 -23.82 15.79 21.21
CA ASN A 99 -24.46 16.38 22.40
C ASN A 99 -23.46 16.96 23.44
N LYS A 100 -22.35 17.55 22.96
CA LYS A 100 -21.21 18.11 23.74
C LYS A 100 -20.24 17.09 24.34
N GLU A 101 -20.45 15.79 24.14
CA GLU A 101 -19.47 14.78 24.51
C GLU A 101 -18.48 14.56 23.35
N PRO A 102 -17.16 14.73 23.60
CA PRO A 102 -16.15 14.43 22.59
C PRO A 102 -15.90 12.92 22.53
N LEU A 103 -15.89 12.38 21.33
CA LEU A 103 -15.44 11.03 21.02
C LEU A 103 -14.26 11.13 20.06
N SER A 104 -13.14 10.51 20.41
CA SER A 104 -11.97 10.44 19.54
C SER A 104 -11.96 9.13 18.77
N THR A 105 -11.57 9.19 17.49
CA THR A 105 -11.32 8.02 16.66
C THR A 105 -10.18 8.33 15.69
N SER A 106 -9.68 7.31 15.00
CA SER A 106 -8.60 7.46 14.02
C SER A 106 -8.93 6.69 12.76
N ILE A 107 -8.63 7.28 11.61
CA ILE A 107 -8.63 6.60 10.31
C ILE A 107 -7.19 6.27 9.96
N TYR A 108 -6.98 5.06 9.44
CA TYR A 108 -5.69 4.62 8.92
C TYR A 108 -5.87 4.26 7.45
N GLU A 109 -5.00 4.79 6.60
CA GLU A 109 -4.91 4.42 5.20
C GLU A 109 -3.45 4.11 4.88
N SER A 110 -3.22 3.23 3.90
CA SER A 110 -1.87 2.94 3.44
C SER A 110 -1.85 2.65 1.96
N LEU A 111 -0.79 3.13 1.30
CA LEU A 111 -0.43 2.78 -0.07
C LEU A 111 0.81 1.90 -0.02
N TRP A 112 0.80 0.84 -0.81
CA TRP A 112 1.87 -0.16 -0.87
C TRP A 112 2.27 -0.39 -2.31
N GLY A 113 3.54 -0.68 -2.52
CA GLY A 113 4.07 -1.02 -3.82
C GLY A 113 5.45 -1.65 -3.71
N ILE A 114 6.00 -2.01 -4.87
CA ILE A 114 7.26 -2.71 -4.96
C ILE A 114 8.06 -2.03 -6.07
N GLU A 115 9.22 -1.49 -5.74
CA GLU A 115 10.05 -0.71 -6.65
C GLU A 115 11.36 -1.46 -6.93
N SER A 116 11.79 -1.46 -8.19
CA SER A 116 13.05 -2.09 -8.64
C SER A 116 14.25 -1.15 -8.61
N ASP A 117 14.01 0.12 -8.30
CA ASP A 117 14.96 1.22 -8.16
C ASP A 117 14.72 1.97 -6.84
N ASP A 118 15.55 2.97 -6.54
CA ASP A 118 15.44 3.74 -5.29
C ASP A 118 14.04 4.38 -5.22
N PRO A 119 13.19 3.99 -4.25
CA PRO A 119 11.77 4.29 -4.32
C PRO A 119 11.49 5.78 -4.24
N ASP A 120 10.62 6.29 -5.11
CA ASP A 120 10.14 7.67 -5.03
C ASP A 120 9.10 7.81 -3.91
N ILE A 121 9.57 7.88 -2.67
CA ILE A 121 8.74 8.00 -1.46
C ILE A 121 7.83 9.23 -1.54
N GLY A 122 8.29 10.30 -2.20
CA GLY A 122 7.50 11.53 -2.40
C GLY A 122 6.23 11.26 -3.18
N TRP A 123 6.34 10.46 -4.24
CA TRP A 123 5.18 10.01 -5.04
C TRP A 123 4.18 9.23 -4.18
N TYR A 124 4.63 8.24 -3.41
CA TYR A 124 3.75 7.43 -2.55
C TYR A 124 3.00 8.27 -1.52
N HIS A 125 3.66 9.23 -0.86
CA HIS A 125 3.02 10.13 0.07
C HIS A 125 2.01 11.05 -0.60
N ARG A 126 2.34 11.63 -1.77
CA ARG A 126 1.42 12.51 -2.50
C ARG A 126 0.16 11.78 -2.96
N ASP A 127 0.32 10.57 -3.48
CA ASP A 127 -0.82 9.79 -3.95
C ASP A 127 -1.70 9.36 -2.77
N LEU A 128 -1.09 8.91 -1.66
CA LEU A 128 -1.82 8.60 -0.43
C LEU A 128 -2.56 9.81 0.14
N LEU A 129 -1.94 10.99 0.18
CA LEU A 129 -2.57 12.23 0.64
C LEU A 129 -3.77 12.62 -0.25
N ASN A 130 -3.62 12.50 -1.57
CA ASN A 130 -4.69 12.82 -2.53
C ASN A 130 -5.87 11.85 -2.41
N GLU A 131 -5.62 10.55 -2.37
CA GLU A 131 -6.66 9.53 -2.20
C GLU A 131 -7.37 9.68 -0.86
N THR A 132 -6.62 9.93 0.21
CA THR A 132 -7.20 10.16 1.53
C THR A 132 -8.07 11.42 1.57
N ARG A 133 -7.61 12.52 0.95
CA ARG A 133 -8.38 13.76 0.83
C ARG A 133 -9.71 13.52 0.10
N LYS A 134 -9.69 12.77 -1.01
CA LYS A 134 -10.92 12.39 -1.75
C LYS A 134 -11.86 11.57 -0.86
N ARG A 135 -11.34 10.58 -0.13
CA ARG A 135 -12.15 9.75 0.80
C ARG A 135 -12.80 10.57 1.91
N LEU A 136 -12.05 11.48 2.55
CA LEU A 136 -12.61 12.34 3.59
C LEU A 136 -13.70 13.27 3.03
N SER A 137 -13.52 13.79 1.81
CA SER A 137 -14.58 14.54 1.14
C SER A 137 -15.85 13.71 0.96
N ASN A 138 -15.72 12.44 0.55
CA ASN A 138 -16.85 11.52 0.41
C ASN A 138 -17.55 11.19 1.74
N ILE A 139 -16.84 11.30 2.87
CA ILE A 139 -17.39 11.06 4.22
C ILE A 139 -18.08 12.31 4.79
N GLY A 140 -17.96 13.46 4.11
CA GLY A 140 -18.73 14.67 4.40
C GLY A 140 -17.92 15.86 4.92
N PHE A 141 -16.58 15.80 4.90
CA PHE A 141 -15.76 16.98 5.18
C PHE A 141 -15.87 18.02 4.08
N SER A 142 -15.95 19.29 4.47
CA SER A 142 -15.94 20.39 3.51
C SER A 142 -14.56 20.58 2.89
N MET A 143 -14.52 21.10 1.65
CA MET A 143 -13.26 21.40 0.98
C MET A 143 -12.37 22.37 1.78
N LEU A 144 -12.98 23.34 2.49
CA LEU A 144 -12.24 24.30 3.31
C LEU A 144 -11.54 23.64 4.51
N GLU A 145 -12.22 22.70 5.18
CA GLU A 145 -11.64 21.93 6.29
C GLU A 145 -10.49 21.05 5.79
N LEU A 146 -10.65 20.42 4.62
CA LEU A 146 -9.61 19.61 4.00
C LEU A 146 -8.43 20.46 3.55
N ASP A 147 -8.65 21.60 2.92
CA ASP A 147 -7.56 22.51 2.53
C ASP A 147 -6.75 22.96 3.74
N THR A 148 -7.43 23.32 4.83
CA THR A 148 -6.78 23.72 6.08
C THR A 148 -5.96 22.57 6.69
N ALA A 149 -6.54 21.37 6.76
CA ALA A 149 -5.88 20.21 7.37
C ALA A 149 -4.67 19.71 6.55
N PHE A 150 -4.74 19.83 5.22
CA PHE A 150 -3.69 19.34 4.31
C PHE A 150 -2.69 20.43 3.87
N GLU A 151 -2.90 21.70 4.24
CA GLU A 151 -2.09 22.84 3.78
C GLU A 151 -0.60 22.64 4.02
N LYS A 152 -0.22 22.10 5.19
CA LYS A 152 1.18 21.86 5.53
C LYS A 152 1.87 20.90 4.55
N TYR A 153 1.15 19.88 4.07
CA TYR A 153 1.69 18.87 3.14
C TYR A 153 1.74 19.35 1.70
N ALA A 154 0.80 20.21 1.29
CA ALA A 154 0.80 20.80 -0.05
C ALA A 154 2.03 21.67 -0.34
N LYS A 155 2.71 22.13 0.72
CA LYS A 155 3.92 22.97 0.64
C LYS A 155 5.22 22.18 0.71
N LEU A 156 5.17 20.87 1.02
CA LEU A 156 6.36 20.03 1.14
C LEU A 156 6.86 19.61 -0.25
N SER A 157 8.15 19.76 -0.46
CA SER A 157 8.85 19.16 -1.59
C SER A 157 8.89 17.63 -1.47
N ASP A 158 9.16 16.92 -2.57
CA ASP A 158 9.32 15.46 -2.53
C ASP A 158 10.45 15.04 -1.59
N LYS A 159 11.50 15.87 -1.50
CA LYS A 159 12.57 15.69 -0.53
C LYS A 159 12.07 15.81 0.92
N GLU A 160 11.19 16.75 1.23
CA GLU A 160 10.63 16.88 2.59
C GLU A 160 9.66 15.75 2.92
N LEU A 161 8.96 15.20 1.93
CA LEU A 161 8.11 14.03 2.08
C LEU A 161 8.91 12.72 2.20
N GLN A 162 10.14 12.69 1.71
CA GLN A 162 11.06 11.55 1.82
C GLN A 162 11.66 11.40 3.24
N TRP A 163 11.61 12.44 4.09
CA TRP A 163 12.34 12.49 5.36
C TRP A 163 11.43 12.49 6.61
N GLU A 164 11.20 11.30 7.16
CA GLU A 164 11.05 11.00 8.60
C GLU A 164 11.57 9.56 8.86
N VAL A 165 12.78 9.23 8.39
CA VAL A 165 13.47 7.98 8.73
C VAL A 165 14.75 8.33 9.50
N THR A 166 14.60 8.56 10.81
CA THR A 166 15.71 8.48 11.78
C THR A 166 15.49 7.29 12.68
#